data_AF-A0A2U3X5H0-F1
#
_entry.id   AF-A0A2U3X5H0-F1
#
_cell.length_a   1.000
_cell.length_b   1.000
_cell.length_c   1.000
_cell.angle_alpha   90.00
_cell.angle_beta   90.00
_cell.angle_gamma   90.00
#
_symmetry.space_group_name_H-M   'P 1'
#
loop_
_entity.id
_entity.type
_entity.pdbx_description
1 polymer ?
#
loop_
_entity_poly.entity_id
_entity_poly.type
_entity_poly.pdbx_seq_one_letter_code
_entity_poly.pdbx_strand_id
1 'polypeptide(L)'
;MRVLLEETGEMFQVTNCRSDMTVRELKEELDLTVGIPLDLQRLQYLDQGVLMDDTTLKFHDVVPGGIISLCIWHYDGWTELVLAAVEGDPSKLSCLGVDEDSLYQTANSQHLEHKQWKDWIAQRAFVALYITSHRGHSDAVQYLLEHGADSLSRTPMGRTALHVAAAMGRLDCISHLLKYGASIDERDDRGESPMSIARRLNRRHSERRMFLFYWMAKSGTKDPKNLITNKVFHRAKSRFGSKKSQV
;
A
#
# COMPACT_ATOMS: atom_id res chain seq x y z
N MET A 1 -2.94 -19.00 -14.62
CA MET A 1 -4.31 -18.42 -14.59
C MET A 1 -4.23 -16.96 -15.01
N ARG A 2 -5.28 -16.40 -15.64
CA ARG A 2 -5.34 -14.98 -15.99
C ARG A 2 -6.37 -14.28 -15.11
N VAL A 3 -6.01 -13.12 -14.59
CA VAL A 3 -6.88 -12.29 -13.75
C VAL A 3 -7.03 -10.92 -14.39
N LEU A 4 -8.26 -10.48 -14.60
CA LEU A 4 -8.60 -9.16 -15.13
C LEU A 4 -8.96 -8.25 -13.96
N LEU A 5 -8.25 -7.13 -13.80
CA LEU A 5 -8.69 -6.07 -12.90
C LEU A 5 -9.74 -5.22 -13.63
N GLU A 6 -11.02 -5.42 -13.30
CA GLU A 6 -12.16 -4.87 -14.06
C GLU A 6 -12.12 -3.35 -14.17
N GLU A 7 -11.74 -2.65 -13.09
CA GLU A 7 -11.79 -1.19 -13.04
C GLU A 7 -10.71 -0.52 -13.91
N THR A 8 -9.63 -1.22 -14.22
CA THR A 8 -8.50 -0.69 -15.01
C THR A 8 -8.35 -1.36 -16.38
N GLY A 9 -8.95 -2.53 -16.57
CA GLY A 9 -8.76 -3.37 -17.76
C GLY A 9 -7.41 -4.13 -17.80
N GLU A 10 -6.60 -4.04 -16.74
CA GLU A 10 -5.29 -4.68 -16.70
C GLU A 10 -5.37 -6.20 -16.53
N MET A 11 -4.57 -6.93 -17.31
CA MET A 11 -4.50 -8.39 -17.27
C MET A 11 -3.23 -8.86 -16.55
N PHE A 12 -3.42 -9.64 -15.48
CA PHE A 12 -2.34 -10.21 -14.68
C PHE A 12 -2.24 -11.72 -14.90
N GLN A 13 -1.01 -12.20 -15.03
CA GLN A 13 -0.72 -13.63 -15.14
C GLN A 13 -0.28 -14.18 -13.78
N VAL A 14 -1.07 -15.10 -13.23
CA VAL A 14 -0.72 -15.84 -12.01
C VAL A 14 -0.10 -17.17 -12.42
N THR A 15 1.16 -17.38 -12.05
CA THR A 15 1.98 -18.53 -12.47
C THR A 15 2.01 -19.66 -11.44
N ASN A 16 1.76 -19.37 -10.17
CA ASN A 16 1.88 -20.32 -9.07
C ASN A 16 0.53 -20.94 -8.65
N CYS A 17 -0.34 -21.25 -9.61
CA CYS A 17 -1.67 -21.81 -9.31
C CYS A 17 -1.57 -23.32 -9.06
N ARG A 18 -1.96 -23.75 -7.87
CA ARG A 18 -2.11 -25.17 -7.53
C ARG A 18 -3.56 -25.63 -7.79
N SER A 19 -3.74 -26.94 -7.99
CA SER A 19 -5.05 -27.55 -8.27
C SER A 19 -6.02 -27.56 -7.09
N ASP A 20 -5.52 -27.32 -5.89
CA ASP A 20 -6.22 -27.33 -4.60
C ASP A 20 -6.21 -25.95 -3.92
N MET A 21 -5.84 -24.90 -4.66
CA MET A 21 -5.69 -23.55 -4.13
C MET A 21 -7.06 -22.97 -3.72
N THR A 22 -7.12 -22.39 -2.52
CA THR A 22 -8.31 -21.66 -2.09
C THR A 22 -8.38 -20.28 -2.73
N VAL A 23 -9.58 -19.69 -2.78
CA VAL A 23 -9.76 -18.30 -3.23
C VAL A 23 -8.96 -17.33 -2.34
N ARG A 24 -8.87 -17.59 -1.04
CA ARG A 24 -7.98 -16.83 -0.13
C ARG A 24 -6.52 -16.89 -0.57
N GLU A 25 -5.98 -18.09 -0.79
CA GLU A 25 -4.60 -18.25 -1.26
C GLU A 25 -4.38 -17.55 -2.61
N LEU A 26 -5.37 -17.56 -3.50
CA LEU A 26 -5.30 -16.80 -4.75
C LEU A 26 -5.24 -15.28 -4.50
N LYS A 27 -6.06 -14.75 -3.60
CA LYS A 27 -6.03 -13.32 -3.23
C LYS A 27 -4.68 -12.91 -2.63
N GLU A 28 -4.06 -13.78 -1.85
CA GLU A 28 -2.73 -13.56 -1.28
C GLU A 28 -1.63 -13.46 -2.36
N GLU A 29 -1.70 -14.29 -3.39
CA GLU A 29 -0.79 -14.22 -4.55
C GLU A 29 -1.05 -12.93 -5.37
N LEU A 30 -2.31 -12.53 -5.49
CA LEU A 30 -2.71 -11.31 -6.19
C LEU A 30 -2.32 -10.04 -5.44
N ASP A 31 -2.24 -10.06 -4.11
CA ASP A 31 -1.85 -8.90 -3.30
C ASP A 31 -0.50 -8.30 -3.76
N LEU A 32 0.51 -9.15 -3.99
CA LEU A 32 1.81 -8.70 -4.50
C LEU A 32 1.79 -8.41 -6.00
N THR A 33 1.03 -9.21 -6.76
CA THR A 33 1.04 -9.18 -8.23
C THR A 33 0.30 -7.95 -8.76
N VAL A 34 -0.89 -7.69 -8.24
CA VAL A 34 -1.77 -6.58 -8.62
C VAL A 34 -1.48 -5.33 -7.79
N GLY A 35 -1.01 -5.50 -6.54
CA GLY A 35 -0.72 -4.39 -5.63
C GLY A 35 -1.93 -3.86 -4.89
N ILE A 36 -3.00 -4.64 -4.79
CA ILE A 36 -4.23 -4.30 -4.07
C ILE A 36 -4.33 -5.18 -2.82
N PRO A 37 -4.50 -4.61 -1.61
CA PRO A 37 -4.67 -5.36 -0.37
C PRO A 37 -5.77 -6.43 -0.45
N LEU A 38 -5.51 -7.61 0.12
CA LEU A 38 -6.41 -8.78 0.07
C LEU A 38 -7.85 -8.47 0.49
N ASP A 39 -8.04 -7.63 1.51
CA ASP A 39 -9.34 -7.21 2.05
C ASP A 39 -10.17 -6.36 1.08
N LEU A 40 -9.53 -5.76 0.09
CA LEU A 40 -10.19 -4.98 -0.97
C LEU A 40 -10.49 -5.81 -2.23
N GLN A 41 -10.07 -7.07 -2.28
CA GLN A 41 -10.22 -7.92 -3.45
C GLN A 41 -11.54 -8.72 -3.45
N ARG A 42 -12.32 -8.59 -4.53
CA ARG A 42 -13.50 -9.42 -4.82
C ARG A 42 -13.26 -10.19 -6.11
N LEU A 43 -13.12 -11.51 -6.00
CA LEU A 43 -12.94 -12.38 -7.16
C LEU A 43 -14.28 -12.89 -7.67
N GLN A 44 -14.45 -12.90 -8.99
CA GLN A 44 -15.61 -13.43 -9.68
C GLN A 44 -15.15 -14.34 -10.81
N TYR A 45 -15.91 -15.40 -11.06
CA TYR A 45 -15.63 -16.31 -12.17
C TYR A 45 -16.93 -16.63 -12.90
N LEU A 46 -16.98 -16.27 -14.18
CA LEU A 46 -18.16 -16.45 -15.04
C LEU A 46 -19.43 -15.90 -14.36
N ASP A 47 -20.48 -16.72 -14.28
CA ASP A 47 -21.79 -16.43 -13.68
C ASP A 47 -21.90 -16.86 -12.20
N GLN A 48 -20.82 -17.36 -11.59
CA GLN A 48 -20.84 -17.89 -10.22
C GLN A 48 -20.92 -16.81 -9.12
N GLY A 49 -20.96 -15.53 -9.51
CA GLY A 49 -20.96 -14.41 -8.57
C GLY A 49 -19.61 -14.25 -7.85
N VAL A 50 -19.64 -13.63 -6.66
CA VAL A 50 -18.42 -13.41 -5.87
C VAL A 50 -17.97 -14.73 -5.22
N LEU A 51 -16.75 -15.14 -5.52
CA LEU A 51 -16.12 -16.31 -4.94
C LEU A 51 -15.77 -16.07 -3.46
N MET A 52 -16.23 -16.98 -2.60
CA MET A 52 -15.94 -16.95 -1.16
C MET A 52 -14.51 -17.41 -0.86
N ASP A 53 -13.91 -16.89 0.21
CA ASP A 53 -12.50 -17.13 0.58
C ASP A 53 -12.17 -18.62 0.79
N ASP A 54 -13.12 -19.39 1.35
CA ASP A 54 -13.00 -20.81 1.69
C ASP A 54 -13.24 -21.74 0.49
N THR A 55 -13.74 -21.21 -0.62
CA THR A 55 -13.95 -21.98 -1.84
C THR A 55 -12.61 -22.44 -2.42
N THR A 56 -12.48 -23.75 -2.69
CA THR A 56 -11.34 -24.31 -3.42
C THR A 56 -11.57 -24.20 -4.92
N LEU A 57 -10.65 -23.58 -5.66
CA LEU A 57 -10.69 -23.54 -7.12
C LEU A 57 -10.08 -24.82 -7.68
N LYS A 58 -10.92 -25.83 -7.99
CA LYS A 58 -10.39 -27.08 -8.55
C LYS A 58 -9.98 -26.85 -10.00
N PHE A 59 -8.98 -27.61 -10.45
CA PHE A 59 -8.48 -27.51 -11.82
C PHE A 59 -9.55 -27.73 -12.90
N HIS A 60 -10.60 -28.53 -12.62
CA HIS A 60 -11.72 -28.72 -13.55
C HIS A 60 -12.76 -27.59 -13.51
N ASP A 61 -12.76 -26.77 -12.46
CA ASP A 61 -13.69 -25.63 -12.34
C ASP A 61 -13.24 -24.47 -13.22
N VAL A 62 -11.93 -24.37 -13.50
CA VAL A 62 -11.34 -23.29 -14.31
C VAL A 62 -11.11 -23.78 -15.73
N VAL A 63 -11.99 -23.36 -16.64
CA VAL A 63 -11.84 -23.62 -18.08
C VAL A 63 -10.44 -23.18 -18.55
N PRO A 64 -9.71 -24.00 -19.34
CA PRO A 64 -8.43 -23.59 -19.92
C PRO A 64 -8.55 -22.25 -20.65
N GLY A 65 -7.76 -21.26 -20.24
CA GLY A 65 -7.84 -19.90 -20.77
C GLY A 65 -8.91 -19.01 -20.14
N GLY A 66 -9.67 -19.51 -19.16
CA GLY A 66 -10.62 -18.74 -18.36
C GLY A 66 -9.96 -17.54 -17.68
N ILE A 67 -10.74 -16.48 -17.53
CA ILE A 67 -10.35 -15.24 -16.87
C ILE A 67 -11.14 -15.15 -15.57
N ILE A 68 -10.44 -14.93 -14.47
CA ILE A 68 -11.07 -14.54 -13.20
C ILE A 68 -11.10 -13.02 -13.17
N SER A 69 -12.26 -12.46 -12.90
CA SER A 69 -12.43 -11.03 -12.72
C SER A 69 -12.11 -10.66 -11.28
N LEU A 70 -11.18 -9.74 -11.10
CA LEU A 70 -10.90 -9.08 -9.83
C LEU A 70 -11.58 -7.72 -9.86
N CYS A 71 -12.49 -7.51 -8.91
CA CYS A 71 -13.11 -6.22 -8.65
C CYS A 71 -12.64 -5.68 -7.31
N ILE A 72 -12.61 -4.36 -7.19
CA ILE A 72 -12.32 -3.66 -5.94
C ILE A 72 -13.60 -3.62 -5.09
N TRP A 73 -13.44 -3.70 -3.78
CA TRP A 73 -14.53 -3.46 -2.85
C TRP A 73 -15.13 -2.06 -3.07
N HIS A 74 -16.42 -1.98 -3.41
CA HIS A 74 -17.05 -0.70 -3.82
C HIS A 74 -17.68 0.10 -2.66
N TYR A 75 -17.86 -0.51 -1.48
CA TYR A 75 -18.44 0.24 -0.36
C TYR A 75 -17.46 1.28 0.15
N ASP A 76 -17.99 2.34 0.77
CA ASP A 76 -17.18 3.40 1.34
C ASP A 76 -16.28 4.12 0.32
N GLY A 77 -16.51 4.05 -1.00
CA GLY A 77 -15.70 4.81 -1.97
C GLY A 77 -14.24 4.31 -2.12
N TRP A 78 -13.96 3.06 -1.72
CA TRP A 78 -12.65 2.43 -1.92
C TRP A 78 -12.28 2.32 -3.40
N THR A 79 -13.23 2.08 -4.30
CA THR A 79 -12.98 2.03 -5.75
C THR A 79 -12.34 3.32 -6.26
N GLU A 80 -12.89 4.48 -5.91
CA GLU A 80 -12.35 5.78 -6.33
C GLU A 80 -10.94 6.02 -5.79
N LEU A 81 -10.71 5.67 -4.52
CA LEU A 81 -9.40 5.79 -3.88
C LEU A 81 -8.35 4.89 -4.55
N VAL A 82 -8.70 3.64 -4.80
CA VAL A 82 -7.81 2.68 -5.44
C VAL A 82 -7.50 3.12 -6.88
N LEU A 83 -8.50 3.57 -7.64
CA LEU A 83 -8.30 4.09 -8.99
C LEU A 83 -7.39 5.32 -9.01
N ALA A 84 -7.65 6.30 -8.14
CA ALA A 84 -6.78 7.47 -7.99
C ALA A 84 -5.34 7.09 -7.61
N ALA A 85 -5.17 6.10 -6.72
CA ALA A 85 -3.86 5.60 -6.32
C ALA A 85 -3.16 4.81 -7.44
N VAL A 86 -3.91 4.09 -8.28
CA VAL A 86 -3.39 3.39 -9.46
C VAL A 86 -2.93 4.38 -10.53
N GLU A 87 -3.65 5.48 -10.72
CA GLU A 87 -3.26 6.56 -11.64
C GLU A 87 -2.06 7.36 -11.11
N GLY A 88 -1.98 7.55 -9.79
CA GLY A 88 -0.86 8.24 -9.14
C GLY A 88 -0.95 9.76 -9.12
N ASP A 89 -2.13 10.34 -9.36
CA ASP A 89 -2.33 11.79 -9.29
C ASP A 89 -2.59 12.24 -7.84
N PRO A 90 -1.68 13.01 -7.21
CA PRO A 90 -1.87 13.50 -5.84
C PRO A 90 -3.12 14.36 -5.68
N SER A 91 -3.54 15.08 -6.73
CA SER A 91 -4.70 15.99 -6.70
C SER A 91 -6.02 15.22 -6.55
N LYS A 92 -6.07 14.00 -7.09
CA LYS A 92 -7.22 13.11 -6.92
C LYS A 92 -7.21 12.49 -5.53
N LEU A 93 -6.04 12.10 -5.04
CA LEU A 93 -5.87 11.51 -3.70
C LEU A 93 -6.28 12.47 -2.58
N SER A 94 -5.89 13.75 -2.66
CA SER A 94 -6.26 14.78 -1.67
C SER A 94 -7.77 14.91 -1.49
N CYS A 95 -8.54 14.63 -2.54
CA CYS A 95 -9.99 14.71 -2.53
C CYS A 95 -10.70 13.48 -1.94
N LEU A 96 -9.96 12.46 -1.46
CA LEU A 96 -10.51 11.16 -1.08
C LEU A 96 -10.24 10.75 0.38
N GLY A 97 -10.01 11.73 1.25
CA GLY A 97 -9.90 11.52 2.69
C GLY A 97 -8.60 10.84 3.12
N VAL A 98 -7.48 11.19 2.49
CA VAL A 98 -6.13 10.67 2.82
C VAL A 98 -5.35 11.58 3.77
N ASP A 99 -5.82 12.81 3.98
CA ASP A 99 -5.22 13.79 4.89
C ASP A 99 -6.25 14.24 5.95
N GLU A 100 -5.78 14.70 7.12
CA GLU A 100 -6.66 15.16 8.22
C GLU A 100 -7.44 16.44 7.87
N ASP A 101 -6.99 17.20 6.88
CA ASP A 101 -7.58 18.47 6.46
C ASP A 101 -8.69 18.28 5.40
N SER A 102 -8.86 17.06 4.90
CA SER A 102 -9.78 16.73 3.82
C SER A 102 -11.23 16.81 4.32
N LEU A 103 -12.06 17.50 3.54
CA LEU A 103 -13.50 17.57 3.78
C LEU A 103 -14.24 16.34 3.25
N TYR A 104 -13.54 15.40 2.62
CA TYR A 104 -14.15 14.22 2.01
C TYR A 104 -14.76 13.31 3.08
N GLN A 105 -16.06 13.05 2.96
CA GLN A 105 -16.79 12.13 3.83
C GLN A 105 -17.68 11.21 2.99
N THR A 106 -17.71 9.94 3.36
CA THR A 106 -18.67 8.95 2.85
C THR A 106 -19.92 8.93 3.72
N ALA A 107 -20.97 8.28 3.26
CA ALA A 107 -22.19 8.08 4.05
C ALA A 107 -21.91 7.38 5.40
N ASN A 108 -20.91 6.50 5.46
CA ASN A 108 -20.53 5.81 6.70
C ASN A 108 -19.63 6.69 7.57
N SER A 109 -18.74 7.48 6.97
CA SER A 109 -17.74 8.25 7.71
C SER A 109 -18.33 9.49 8.41
N GLN A 110 -19.48 9.98 7.96
CA GLN A 110 -20.19 11.14 8.54
C GLN A 110 -20.55 10.97 10.03
N HIS A 111 -20.68 9.73 10.49
CA HIS A 111 -21.09 9.42 11.87
C HIS A 111 -19.93 8.93 12.75
N LEU A 112 -18.70 8.97 12.25
CA LEU A 112 -17.55 8.50 13.01
C LEU A 112 -17.17 9.50 14.11
N GLU A 113 -16.86 8.96 15.29
CA GLU A 113 -16.27 9.76 16.36
C GLU A 113 -14.83 10.15 16.01
N HIS A 114 -14.29 11.19 16.66
CA HIS A 114 -12.97 11.75 16.37
C HIS A 114 -11.82 10.71 16.33
N LYS A 115 -11.86 9.69 17.19
CA LYS A 115 -10.85 8.60 17.15
C LYS A 115 -11.02 7.71 15.91
N GLN A 116 -12.25 7.26 15.66
CA GLN A 116 -12.57 6.39 14.53
C GLN A 116 -12.34 7.10 13.20
N TRP A 117 -12.56 8.42 13.14
CA TRP A 117 -12.24 9.27 12.01
C TRP A 117 -10.75 9.25 11.68
N LYS A 118 -9.87 9.40 12.69
CA LYS A 118 -8.43 9.32 12.50
C LYS A 118 -7.99 7.95 12.02
N ASP A 119 -8.53 6.88 12.61
CA ASP A 119 -8.23 5.50 12.20
C ASP A 119 -8.69 5.25 10.74
N TRP A 120 -9.84 5.82 10.35
CA TRP A 120 -10.38 5.74 8.99
C TRP A 120 -9.51 6.46 7.96
N ILE A 121 -9.06 7.69 8.24
CA ILE A 121 -8.11 8.41 7.38
C ILE A 121 -6.79 7.65 7.29
N ALA A 122 -6.26 7.18 8.42
CA ALA A 122 -5.00 6.45 8.46
C ALA A 122 -5.05 5.19 7.58
N GLN A 123 -6.16 4.45 7.61
CA GLN A 123 -6.36 3.27 6.77
C GLN A 123 -6.35 3.64 5.28
N ARG A 124 -7.04 4.72 4.88
CA ARG A 124 -7.07 5.19 3.49
C ARG A 124 -5.71 5.66 3.01
N ALA A 125 -5.05 6.49 3.81
CA ALA A 125 -3.72 7.01 3.51
C ALA A 125 -2.72 5.86 3.33
N PHE A 126 -2.78 4.84 4.19
CA PHE A 126 -1.96 3.64 4.06
C PHE A 126 -2.26 2.84 2.78
N VAL A 127 -3.54 2.58 2.47
CA VAL A 127 -3.92 1.84 1.25
C VAL A 127 -3.44 2.59 0.00
N ALA A 128 -3.64 3.91 -0.06
CA ALA A 128 -3.14 4.74 -1.14
C ALA A 128 -1.60 4.67 -1.24
N LEU A 129 -0.91 4.72 -0.10
CA LEU A 129 0.56 4.63 -0.04
C LEU A 129 1.04 3.25 -0.53
N TYR A 130 0.34 2.19 -0.18
CA TYR A 130 0.63 0.82 -0.61
C TYR A 130 0.55 0.69 -2.13
N ILE A 131 -0.58 1.12 -2.71
CA ILE A 131 -0.85 1.01 -4.16
C ILE A 131 0.11 1.90 -4.96
N THR A 132 0.28 3.17 -4.57
CA THR A 132 1.20 4.09 -5.25
C THR A 132 2.65 3.59 -5.18
N SER A 133 3.06 2.99 -4.06
CA SER A 133 4.37 2.36 -3.91
C SER A 133 4.56 1.12 -4.79
N HIS A 134 3.50 0.33 -5.00
CA HIS A 134 3.51 -0.79 -5.94
C HIS A 134 3.65 -0.31 -7.39
N ARG A 135 2.83 0.69 -7.77
CA ARG A 135 2.81 1.26 -9.12
C ARG A 135 4.05 2.08 -9.46
N GLY A 136 4.73 2.61 -8.45
CA GLY A 136 5.96 3.39 -8.62
C GLY A 136 5.73 4.89 -8.75
N HIS A 137 4.59 5.39 -8.27
CA HIS A 137 4.22 6.80 -8.32
C HIS A 137 4.93 7.57 -7.20
N SER A 138 6.21 7.89 -7.41
CA SER A 138 7.05 8.53 -6.40
C SER A 138 6.48 9.82 -5.84
N ASP A 139 5.85 10.64 -6.70
CA ASP A 139 5.33 11.95 -6.33
C ASP A 139 4.10 11.81 -5.41
N ALA A 140 3.22 10.85 -5.72
CA ALA A 140 2.10 10.50 -4.85
C ALA A 140 2.56 9.87 -3.52
N VAL A 141 3.57 9.00 -3.56
CA VAL A 141 4.17 8.43 -2.34
C VAL A 141 4.75 9.55 -1.46
N GLN A 142 5.49 10.49 -2.05
CA GLN A 142 6.04 11.62 -1.31
C GLN A 142 4.92 12.48 -0.72
N TYR A 143 3.90 12.82 -1.50
CA TYR A 143 2.75 13.59 -1.05
C TYR A 143 2.06 12.93 0.15
N LEU A 144 1.75 11.63 0.06
CA LEU A 144 1.07 10.90 1.15
C LEU A 144 1.91 10.88 2.43
N LEU A 145 3.22 10.65 2.33
CA LEU A 145 4.13 10.66 3.48
C LEU A 145 4.25 12.05 4.13
N GLU A 146 4.25 13.11 3.33
CA GLU A 146 4.26 14.50 3.81
C GLU A 146 2.95 14.88 4.53
N HIS A 147 1.84 14.24 4.16
CA HIS A 147 0.51 14.45 4.76
C HIS A 147 0.18 13.42 5.86
N GLY A 148 1.18 12.71 6.37
CA GLY A 148 1.04 11.88 7.58
C GLY A 148 0.66 10.42 7.35
N ALA A 149 0.70 9.92 6.12
CA ALA A 149 0.55 8.49 5.87
C ALA A 149 1.64 7.69 6.61
N ASP A 150 1.22 6.67 7.35
CA ASP A 150 2.15 5.84 8.12
C ASP A 150 2.86 4.80 7.24
N SER A 151 4.18 4.90 7.14
CA SER A 151 5.02 3.98 6.37
C SER A 151 5.21 2.60 7.02
N LEU A 152 4.85 2.46 8.31
CA LEU A 152 4.98 1.24 9.10
C LEU A 152 3.69 0.42 9.14
N SER A 153 2.58 1.00 8.68
CA SER A 153 1.28 0.32 8.58
C SER A 153 1.36 -0.90 7.67
N ARG A 154 0.45 -1.87 7.91
CA ARG A 154 0.56 -3.23 7.37
C ARG A 154 -0.77 -3.70 6.79
N THR A 155 -0.71 -4.44 5.69
CA THR A 155 -1.87 -5.15 5.14
C THR A 155 -2.23 -6.35 6.03
N PRO A 156 -3.38 -7.02 5.80
CA PRO A 156 -3.74 -8.26 6.50
C PRO A 156 -2.72 -9.40 6.35
N MET A 157 -1.80 -9.31 5.37
CA MET A 157 -0.69 -10.26 5.18
C MET A 157 0.60 -9.83 5.88
N GLY A 158 0.57 -8.76 6.69
CA GLY A 158 1.74 -8.20 7.36
C GLY A 158 2.66 -7.36 6.47
N ARG A 159 2.27 -7.08 5.22
CA ARG A 159 3.10 -6.33 4.25
C ARG A 159 2.98 -4.83 4.42
N THR A 160 4.11 -4.14 4.32
CA THR A 160 4.19 -2.67 4.31
C THR A 160 4.32 -2.14 2.87
N ALA A 161 4.19 -0.83 2.68
CA ALA A 161 4.46 -0.18 1.40
C ALA A 161 5.88 -0.46 0.86
N LEU A 162 6.87 -0.69 1.74
CA LEU A 162 8.23 -1.04 1.33
C LEU A 162 8.32 -2.46 0.74
N HIS A 163 7.49 -3.41 1.19
CA HIS A 163 7.46 -4.76 0.64
C HIS A 163 7.08 -4.73 -0.85
N VAL A 164 5.99 -4.02 -1.20
CA VAL A 164 5.53 -3.90 -2.59
C VAL A 164 6.47 -3.07 -3.46
N ALA A 165 7.02 -1.96 -2.94
CA ALA A 165 8.01 -1.18 -3.67
C ALA A 165 9.26 -2.00 -3.99
N ALA A 166 9.73 -2.81 -3.02
CA ALA A 166 10.84 -3.73 -3.19
C ALA A 166 10.55 -4.82 -4.23
N ALA A 167 9.35 -5.42 -4.18
CA ALA A 167 8.91 -6.44 -5.12
C ALA A 167 8.86 -5.95 -6.56
N MET A 168 8.30 -4.75 -6.76
CA MET A 168 8.12 -4.13 -8.07
C MET A 168 9.35 -3.36 -8.57
N GLY A 169 10.39 -3.23 -7.74
CA GLY A 169 11.63 -2.58 -8.16
C GLY A 169 11.58 -1.05 -8.16
N ARG A 170 10.68 -0.43 -7.38
CA ARG A 170 10.41 1.02 -7.41
C ARG A 170 11.41 1.81 -6.58
N LEU A 171 12.59 2.08 -7.16
CA LEU A 171 13.74 2.64 -6.45
C LEU A 171 13.48 4.01 -5.79
N ASP A 172 12.66 4.85 -6.40
CA ASP A 172 12.37 6.19 -5.88
C ASP A 172 11.39 6.10 -4.70
N CYS A 173 10.31 5.32 -4.84
CA CYS A 173 9.40 4.98 -3.73
C CYS A 173 10.15 4.38 -2.54
N ILE A 174 11.07 3.42 -2.78
CA ILE A 174 11.94 2.86 -1.73
C ILE A 174 12.71 3.97 -1.01
N SER A 175 13.26 4.93 -1.75
CA SER A 175 14.03 6.03 -1.16
C SER A 175 13.18 6.92 -0.27
N HIS A 176 11.95 7.24 -0.69
CA HIS A 176 11.01 8.01 0.12
C HIS A 176 10.61 7.25 1.38
N LEU A 177 10.17 6.00 1.24
CA LEU A 177 9.75 5.16 2.36
C LEU A 177 10.85 5.01 3.42
N LEU A 178 12.10 4.78 3.01
CA LEU A 178 13.24 4.68 3.94
C LEU A 178 13.56 6.00 4.65
N LYS A 179 13.44 7.14 3.95
CA LYS A 179 13.60 8.47 4.58
C LYS A 179 12.55 8.73 5.66
N TYR A 180 11.35 8.18 5.48
CA TYR A 180 10.24 8.27 6.43
C TYR A 180 10.21 7.12 7.45
N GLY A 181 11.29 6.37 7.59
CA GLY A 181 11.49 5.42 8.69
C GLY A 181 11.00 3.99 8.42
N ALA A 182 10.64 3.64 7.18
CA ALA A 182 10.30 2.26 6.84
C ALA A 182 11.47 1.31 7.13
N SER A 183 11.18 0.17 7.77
CA SER A 183 12.19 -0.82 8.15
C SER A 183 12.38 -1.87 7.04
N ILE A 184 13.64 -2.17 6.73
CA ILE A 184 14.05 -3.16 5.71
C ILE A 184 13.97 -4.61 6.19
N ASP A 185 13.78 -4.80 7.50
CA ASP A 185 13.79 -6.10 8.19
C ASP A 185 12.40 -6.51 8.70
N GLU A 186 11.38 -5.67 8.53
CA GLU A 186 9.99 -6.06 8.81
C GLU A 186 9.63 -7.31 8.03
N ARG A 187 9.05 -8.31 8.70
CA ARG A 187 8.67 -9.58 8.07
C ARG A 187 7.16 -9.66 7.91
N ASP A 188 6.71 -9.94 6.70
CA ASP A 188 5.32 -10.29 6.43
C ASP A 188 4.96 -11.67 7.03
N ASP A 189 3.70 -12.08 6.89
CA ASP A 189 3.21 -13.34 7.49
C ASP A 189 3.84 -14.59 6.88
N ARG A 190 4.46 -14.46 5.70
CA ARG A 190 5.26 -15.51 5.05
C ARG A 190 6.73 -15.48 5.51
N GLY A 191 7.06 -14.60 6.45
CA GLY A 191 8.40 -14.41 7.00
C GLY A 191 9.34 -13.66 6.05
N GLU A 192 8.83 -13.07 4.96
CA GLU A 192 9.62 -12.34 3.99
C GLU A 192 9.79 -10.88 4.40
N SER A 193 11.03 -10.38 4.38
CA SER A 193 11.29 -8.95 4.50
C SER A 193 11.37 -8.26 3.13
N PRO A 194 11.25 -6.92 3.04
CA PRO A 194 11.42 -6.21 1.78
C PRO A 194 12.72 -6.56 1.05
N MET A 195 13.83 -6.71 1.79
CA MET A 195 15.10 -7.20 1.22
C MET A 195 14.99 -8.63 0.69
N SER A 196 14.38 -9.54 1.44
CA SER A 196 14.22 -10.93 1.01
C SER A 196 13.38 -11.03 -0.26
N ILE A 197 12.28 -10.27 -0.34
CA ILE A 197 11.42 -10.20 -1.53
C ILE A 197 12.20 -9.66 -2.72
N ALA A 198 12.93 -8.54 -2.55
CA ALA A 198 13.77 -7.98 -3.62
C ALA A 198 14.78 -9.02 -4.14
N ARG A 199 15.44 -9.76 -3.25
CA ARG A 199 16.40 -10.80 -3.63
C ARG A 199 15.73 -11.97 -4.35
N ARG A 200 14.60 -12.47 -3.83
CA ARG A 200 13.82 -13.57 -4.43
C ARG A 200 13.33 -13.22 -5.85
N LEU A 201 12.91 -11.97 -6.06
CA LEU A 201 12.45 -11.47 -7.35
C LEU A 201 13.58 -10.86 -8.21
N ASN A 202 14.85 -11.07 -7.84
CA ASN A 202 16.04 -10.58 -8.54
C ASN A 202 16.04 -9.06 -8.79
N ARG A 203 15.47 -8.27 -7.88
CA ARG A 203 15.47 -6.80 -7.85
C ARG A 203 16.76 -6.26 -7.23
N ARG A 204 17.90 -6.55 -7.88
CA ARG A 204 19.25 -6.22 -7.38
C ARG A 204 19.43 -4.74 -7.03
N HIS A 205 18.83 -3.84 -7.80
CA HIS A 205 18.90 -2.40 -7.53
C HIS A 205 18.15 -2.00 -6.27
N SER A 206 16.98 -2.60 -6.01
CA SER A 206 16.20 -2.37 -4.79
C SER A 206 16.96 -2.85 -3.57
N GLU A 207 17.51 -4.07 -3.64
CA GLU A 207 18.33 -4.65 -2.57
C GLU A 207 19.53 -3.75 -2.24
N ARG A 208 20.32 -3.36 -3.26
CA ARG A 208 21.46 -2.46 -3.08
C ARG A 208 21.05 -1.11 -2.49
N ARG A 209 19.93 -0.54 -2.93
CA ARG A 209 19.44 0.75 -2.44
C ARG A 209 18.99 0.67 -0.97
N MET A 210 18.24 -0.36 -0.61
CA MET A 210 17.85 -0.62 0.79
C MET A 210 19.08 -0.84 1.68
N PHE A 211 20.04 -1.65 1.23
CA PHE A 211 21.27 -1.91 1.97
C PHE A 211 22.13 -0.65 2.16
N LEU A 212 22.24 0.20 1.12
CA LEU A 212 22.95 1.46 1.21
C LEU A 212 22.31 2.39 2.27
N PHE A 213 20.98 2.56 2.23
CA PHE A 213 20.26 3.36 3.22
C PHE A 213 20.42 2.83 4.63
N TYR A 214 20.32 1.52 4.82
CA TYR A 214 20.57 0.88 6.11
C TYR A 214 21.97 1.19 6.64
N TRP A 215 22.99 1.04 5.79
CA TRP A 215 24.36 1.35 6.19
C TRP A 215 24.55 2.82 6.50
N MET A 216 24.00 3.74 5.70
CA MET A 216 24.06 5.18 5.96
C MET A 216 23.42 5.54 7.31
N ALA A 217 22.28 4.93 7.64
CA ALA A 217 21.63 5.12 8.94
C ALA A 217 22.48 4.58 10.09
N LYS A 218 23.11 3.40 9.91
CA LYS A 218 23.96 2.75 10.91
C LYS A 218 25.31 3.45 11.11
N SER A 219 25.91 4.02 10.06
CA SER A 219 27.21 4.69 10.11
C SER A 219 27.14 6.13 10.62
N GLY A 220 25.95 6.67 10.90
CA GLY A 220 25.77 8.03 11.42
C GLY A 220 26.21 9.13 10.46
N THR A 221 26.45 8.82 9.19
CA THR A 221 26.85 9.78 8.16
C THR A 221 25.65 10.63 7.78
N LYS A 222 25.48 11.76 8.47
CA LYS A 222 24.53 12.81 8.08
C LYS A 222 24.99 13.39 6.74
N ASP A 223 24.16 13.21 5.71
CA ASP A 223 24.39 13.74 4.37
C ASP A 223 24.62 15.27 4.41
N PRO A 224 25.70 15.81 3.81
CA PRO A 224 26.00 17.26 3.79
C PRO A 224 24.92 18.13 3.12
N LYS A 225 24.02 17.52 2.34
CA LYS A 225 22.92 18.21 1.63
C LYS A 225 21.65 18.38 2.48
N ASN A 226 21.56 17.77 3.66
CA ASN A 226 20.39 17.88 4.56
C ASN A 226 20.40 19.12 5.48
N LEU A 227 21.26 20.11 5.24
CA LEU A 227 21.29 21.34 6.04
C LEU A 227 20.16 22.33 5.69
N ILE A 228 19.50 22.19 4.53
CA ILE A 228 18.51 23.17 4.05
C ILE A 228 17.07 22.81 4.45
N THR A 229 16.73 21.52 4.59
CA THR A 229 15.36 21.07 4.96
C THR A 229 15.13 20.95 6.46
N ASN A 230 16.19 20.76 7.26
CA ASN A 230 16.09 20.62 8.72
C ASN A 230 15.72 21.92 9.47
N LYS A 231 15.61 23.06 8.79
CA LYS A 231 15.08 24.30 9.40
C LYS A 231 13.54 24.36 9.43
N VAL A 232 12.84 23.51 8.69
CA VAL A 232 11.36 23.46 8.70
C VAL A 232 10.85 22.50 9.78
N PHE A 233 11.56 21.42 10.05
CA PHE A 233 11.14 20.35 10.97
C PHE A 233 11.17 20.68 12.48
N HIS A 234 11.83 21.77 12.89
CA HIS A 234 11.81 22.20 14.30
C HIS A 234 10.77 23.28 14.63
N ARG A 235 10.02 23.82 13.65
CA ARG A 235 9.08 24.93 13.91
C ARG A 235 7.62 24.50 14.14
N ALA A 236 7.26 23.25 13.87
CA ALA A 236 5.90 22.74 14.07
C ALA A 236 5.63 22.15 15.47
N LYS A 237 6.65 21.96 16.31
CA LYS A 237 6.52 21.39 17.68
C LYS A 237 6.63 22.41 18.84
N SER A 238 6.63 23.72 18.59
CA SER A 238 6.77 24.74 19.68
C SER A 238 5.68 25.80 19.81
N ARG A 239 4.53 25.66 19.14
CA ARG A 239 3.29 26.40 19.45
C ARG A 239 2.17 25.35 19.40
N PHE A 240 1.67 24.76 20.48
CA PHE A 240 1.04 25.39 21.63
C PHE A 240 1.15 24.46 22.84
N GLY A 241 1.82 24.95 23.89
CA GLY A 241 1.82 24.34 25.21
C GLY A 241 2.14 25.43 26.24
N SER A 242 1.26 25.57 27.22
CA SER A 242 1.29 26.49 28.36
C SER A 242 0.74 27.90 28.14
N LYS A 243 -0.53 28.08 28.55
CA LYS A 243 -0.87 29.00 29.66
C LYS A 243 -2.13 28.51 30.37
N LYS A 244 -1.94 27.82 31.49
CA LYS A 244 -2.91 27.74 32.59
C LYS A 244 -2.36 28.59 33.74
N SER A 245 -3.09 29.63 34.12
CA SER A 245 -3.12 30.32 35.42
C SER A 245 -3.86 31.64 35.22
N GLN A 246 -4.83 32.10 35.99
CA GLN A 246 -5.57 31.61 37.16
C GLN A 246 -6.77 32.59 37.29
N VAL A 247 -7.73 32.23 38.15
CA VAL A 247 -8.83 33.07 38.65
C VAL A 247 -8.32 34.39 39.21
#